data_AF-A0A3N5ST15-F1
#
_entry.id   AF-A0A3N5ST15-F1
#
_cell.length_a   1.000
_cell.length_b   1.000
_cell.length_c   1.000
_cell.angle_alpha   90.00
_cell.angle_beta   90.00
_cell.angle_gamma   90.00
#
_symmetry.space_group_name_H-M   'P 1'
#
loop_
_entity.id
_entity.type
_entity.pdbx_description
1 polymer ?
#
loop_
_entity_poly.entity_id
_entity_poly.type
_entity_poly.pdbx_seq_one_letter_code
_entity_poly.pdbx_strand_id
1 'polypeptide(L)'
;MANILTAAEAANFLRSTADDAVMLQFLPLVDQYIQQATGHNWTVDTPIHSTAKLAAGMLLTYWYDNPGMVGQAPGSLSGALVALEAEALKYRKYEFEGRNGAGSISLPGTRIGDDVITLVGVYGATGDQSSKFEATISEADEIQQTDAGDLSESQYVVVLKHPADDVSA
;
A
#
# COMPACT_ATOMS: atom_id res chain seq x y z
N MET A 1 -0.69 -15.87 -2.79
CA MET A 1 -1.24 -14.57 -2.36
C MET A 1 -0.39 -14.12 -1.18
N ALA A 2 0.11 -12.90 -1.22
CA ALA A 2 0.85 -12.32 -0.10
C ALA A 2 -0.16 -11.74 0.89
N ASN A 3 0.05 -11.98 2.18
CA ASN A 3 -0.80 -11.49 3.27
C ASN A 3 0.00 -10.52 4.14
N ILE A 4 -0.68 -9.68 4.96
CA ILE A 4 0.01 -8.75 5.87
C ILE A 4 0.92 -9.52 6.85
N LEU A 5 0.43 -10.66 7.34
CA LEU A 5 1.19 -11.61 8.13
C LEU A 5 1.56 -12.84 7.30
N THR A 6 2.82 -13.25 7.36
CA THR A 6 3.22 -14.57 6.91
C THR A 6 2.60 -15.65 7.80
N ALA A 7 2.46 -16.88 7.28
CA ALA A 7 1.95 -18.00 8.06
C ALA A 7 2.77 -18.25 9.34
N ALA A 8 4.09 -18.02 9.29
CA ALA A 8 4.96 -18.15 10.46
C ALA A 8 4.73 -17.04 11.49
N GLU A 9 4.57 -15.78 11.07
CA GLU A 9 4.24 -14.67 11.98
C GLU A 9 2.88 -14.89 12.64
N ALA A 10 1.87 -15.30 11.85
CA ALA A 10 0.55 -15.63 12.34
C ALA A 10 0.57 -16.78 13.37
N ALA A 11 1.32 -17.84 13.09
CA ALA A 11 1.50 -18.96 14.02
C ALA A 11 2.15 -18.52 15.33
N ASN A 12 3.11 -17.60 15.27
CA ASN A 12 3.73 -17.03 16.47
C ASN A 12 2.74 -16.23 17.33
N PHE A 13 1.84 -15.45 16.72
CA PHE A 13 0.78 -14.72 17.46
C PHE A 13 -0.19 -15.68 18.16
N LEU A 14 -0.60 -16.74 17.46
CA LEU A 14 -1.56 -17.72 17.98
C LEU A 14 -0.93 -18.80 18.86
N ARG A 15 0.41 -18.87 18.91
CA ARG A 15 1.15 -20.00 19.50
C ARG A 15 0.72 -21.35 18.89
N SER A 16 0.44 -21.35 17.58
CA SER A 16 0.03 -22.52 16.79
C SER A 16 1.15 -22.93 15.81
N THR A 17 0.86 -23.86 14.91
CA THR A 17 1.73 -24.25 13.80
C THR A 17 1.40 -23.43 12.53
N ALA A 18 2.40 -23.26 11.66
CA ALA A 18 2.23 -22.51 10.41
C ALA A 18 1.22 -23.15 9.42
N ASP A 19 0.94 -24.44 9.58
CA ASP A 19 0.07 -25.22 8.71
C ASP A 19 -1.37 -25.35 9.26
N ASP A 20 -1.71 -24.61 10.31
CA ASP A 20 -3.05 -24.58 10.88
C ASP A 20 -4.07 -24.09 9.84
N ALA A 21 -4.94 -24.99 9.40
CA ALA A 21 -5.92 -24.72 8.34
C ALA A 21 -6.91 -23.61 8.70
N VAL A 22 -7.26 -23.46 9.98
CA VAL A 22 -8.20 -22.43 10.44
C VAL A 22 -7.51 -21.07 10.45
N MET A 23 -6.28 -21.01 10.96
CA MET A 23 -5.46 -19.80 10.89
C MET A 23 -5.28 -19.32 9.45
N LEU A 24 -4.92 -20.22 8.53
CA LEU A 24 -4.69 -19.88 7.12
C LEU A 24 -5.94 -19.35 6.41
N GLN A 25 -7.13 -19.79 6.82
CA GLN A 25 -8.41 -19.27 6.30
C GLN A 25 -8.68 -17.84 6.76
N PHE A 26 -8.20 -17.44 7.95
CA PHE A 26 -8.43 -16.10 8.48
C PHE A 26 -7.49 -15.05 7.92
N LEU A 27 -6.27 -15.40 7.49
CA LEU A 27 -5.31 -14.42 6.96
C LEU A 27 -5.89 -13.49 5.86
N PRO A 28 -6.50 -14.00 4.78
CA PRO A 28 -7.06 -13.12 3.75
C PRO A 28 -8.24 -12.28 4.27
N LEU A 29 -8.99 -12.76 5.26
CA LEU A 29 -10.10 -12.01 5.86
C LEU A 29 -9.58 -10.86 6.74
N VAL A 30 -8.48 -11.09 7.46
CA VAL A 30 -7.80 -10.07 8.27
C VAL A 30 -7.27 -8.97 7.36
N ASP A 31 -6.61 -9.34 6.27
CA ASP A 31 -6.09 -8.38 5.29
C ASP A 31 -7.23 -7.53 4.70
N GLN A 32 -8.32 -8.18 4.28
CA GLN A 32 -9.49 -7.50 3.74
C GLN A 32 -10.10 -6.52 4.75
N TYR A 33 -10.21 -6.91 6.02
CA TYR A 33 -10.76 -6.03 7.05
C TYR A 33 -9.89 -4.80 7.29
N ILE A 34 -8.58 -4.98 7.41
CA ILE A 34 -7.65 -3.86 7.60
C ILE A 34 -7.66 -2.96 6.37
N GLN A 35 -7.69 -3.52 5.15
CA GLN A 35 -7.81 -2.74 3.93
C GLN A 35 -9.11 -1.91 3.91
N GLN A 36 -10.25 -2.50 4.27
CA GLN A 36 -11.52 -1.79 4.32
C GLN A 36 -11.55 -0.71 5.40
N ALA A 37 -10.94 -0.98 6.56
CA ALA A 37 -10.91 -0.04 7.68
C ALA A 37 -9.96 1.14 7.44
N THR A 38 -8.88 0.94 6.67
CA THR A 38 -7.82 1.95 6.49
C THR A 38 -7.81 2.57 5.09
N GLY A 39 -8.51 1.97 4.13
CA GLY A 39 -8.53 2.41 2.73
C GLY A 39 -7.29 2.03 1.92
N HIS A 40 -6.28 1.38 2.51
CA HIS A 40 -5.02 1.02 1.84
C HIS A 40 -4.74 -0.48 1.87
N ASN A 41 -4.17 -1.00 0.78
CA ASN A 41 -3.75 -2.39 0.71
C ASN A 41 -2.31 -2.55 1.23
N TRP A 42 -2.17 -2.78 2.54
CA TRP A 42 -0.87 -2.96 3.18
C TRP A 42 -0.06 -4.20 2.72
N THR A 43 -0.67 -5.12 1.98
CA THR A 43 0.04 -6.30 1.44
C THR A 43 1.01 -5.96 0.32
N VAL A 44 0.85 -4.80 -0.32
CA VAL A 44 1.73 -4.35 -1.42
C VAL A 44 2.94 -3.57 -0.92
N ASP A 45 2.94 -3.15 0.35
CA ASP A 45 3.99 -2.33 0.92
C ASP A 45 5.25 -3.17 1.15
N THR A 46 6.40 -2.61 0.78
CA THR A 46 7.72 -3.25 0.97
C THR A 46 8.67 -2.25 1.63
N PRO A 47 8.97 -2.38 2.93
CA PRO A 47 8.46 -3.38 3.88
C PRO A 47 7.01 -3.13 4.32
N ILE A 48 6.28 -4.19 4.67
CA ILE A 48 4.92 -4.08 5.23
C ILE A 48 4.97 -3.29 6.55
N HIS A 49 4.09 -2.30 6.69
CA HIS A 49 4.03 -1.40 7.84
C HIS A 49 3.89 -2.16 9.17
N SER A 50 4.75 -1.84 10.15
CA SER A 50 4.82 -2.55 11.45
C SER A 50 3.49 -2.50 12.22
N THR A 51 2.83 -1.34 12.26
CA THR A 51 1.50 -1.19 12.86
C THR A 51 0.45 -2.03 12.15
N ALA A 52 0.52 -2.21 10.83
CA ALA A 52 -0.40 -3.07 10.09
C ALA A 52 -0.21 -4.54 10.49
N LYS A 53 1.05 -4.99 10.64
CA LYS A 53 1.36 -6.34 11.17
C LYS A 53 0.82 -6.55 12.59
N LEU A 54 1.03 -5.58 13.48
CA LEU A 54 0.50 -5.66 14.86
C LEU A 54 -1.02 -5.69 14.88
N ALA A 55 -1.66 -4.84 14.07
CA ALA A 55 -3.12 -4.81 13.96
C ALA A 55 -3.67 -6.14 13.41
N ALA A 56 -3.03 -6.70 12.39
CA ALA A 56 -3.37 -8.01 11.84
C ALA A 56 -3.21 -9.12 12.88
N GLY A 57 -2.14 -9.09 13.69
CA GLY A 57 -1.91 -10.07 14.76
C GLY A 57 -3.00 -10.02 15.83
N MET A 58 -3.34 -8.81 16.30
CA MET A 58 -4.41 -8.62 17.29
C MET A 58 -5.77 -9.08 16.76
N LEU A 59 -6.09 -8.75 15.50
CA LEU A 59 -7.36 -9.13 14.88
C LEU A 59 -7.45 -10.65 14.67
N LEU A 60 -6.35 -11.25 14.20
CA LEU A 60 -6.25 -12.69 14.03
C LEU A 60 -6.46 -13.43 15.35
N THR A 61 -5.78 -13.04 16.42
CA THR A 61 -5.99 -13.63 17.76
C THR A 61 -7.44 -13.49 18.22
N TYR A 62 -8.04 -12.32 18.04
CA TYR A 62 -9.42 -12.06 18.47
C TYR A 62 -10.43 -12.96 17.74
N TRP A 63 -10.30 -13.11 16.42
CA TRP A 63 -11.19 -13.96 15.62
C TRP A 63 -10.93 -15.44 15.80
N TYR A 64 -9.67 -15.84 15.98
CA TYR A 64 -9.31 -17.22 16.20
C TYR A 64 -9.86 -17.73 17.54
N ASP A 65 -9.73 -16.94 18.60
CA ASP A 65 -10.28 -17.29 19.93
C ASP A 65 -11.81 -17.19 19.97
N ASN A 66 -12.41 -16.31 19.17
CA ASN A 66 -13.86 -16.07 19.14
C ASN A 66 -14.40 -16.00 17.70
N PRO A 67 -14.62 -17.14 17.02
CA PRO A 67 -15.05 -17.17 15.61
C PRO A 67 -16.39 -16.48 15.34
N GLY A 68 -17.26 -16.36 16.35
CA GLY A 68 -18.52 -15.62 16.24
C GLY A 68 -18.37 -14.10 16.07
N MET A 69 -17.16 -13.57 16.28
CA MET A 69 -16.83 -12.14 16.17
C MET A 69 -16.12 -11.79 14.85
N VAL A 70 -16.01 -12.73 13.91
CA VAL A 70 -15.42 -12.46 12.58
C VAL A 70 -16.15 -11.30 11.91
N GLY A 71 -15.37 -10.35 11.37
CA GLY A 71 -15.90 -9.10 10.80
C GLY A 71 -16.12 -7.98 11.84
N GLN A 72 -15.78 -8.20 13.11
CA GLN A 72 -15.75 -7.18 14.15
C GLN A 72 -14.33 -6.99 14.69
N ALA A 73 -13.96 -5.78 15.08
CA ALA A 73 -12.68 -5.52 15.74
C ALA A 73 -12.87 -5.29 17.24
N PRO A 74 -11.92 -5.71 18.10
CA PRO A 74 -11.93 -5.31 19.49
C PRO A 74 -11.71 -3.80 19.60
N GLY A 75 -12.32 -3.15 20.60
CA GLY A 75 -12.24 -1.69 20.77
C GLY A 75 -10.81 -1.15 20.92
N SER A 76 -9.87 -1.99 21.38
CA SER A 76 -8.44 -1.66 21.50
C SER A 76 -7.74 -1.48 20.15
N LEU A 77 -8.31 -2.00 19.05
CA LEU A 77 -7.73 -1.89 17.71
C LEU A 77 -8.05 -0.54 17.05
N SER A 78 -9.05 0.19 17.54
CA SER A 78 -9.54 1.42 16.92
C SER A 78 -8.44 2.48 16.74
N GLY A 79 -7.61 2.71 17.76
CA GLY A 79 -6.49 3.67 17.66
C GLY A 79 -5.45 3.28 16.61
N ALA A 80 -5.15 1.99 16.47
CA ALA A 80 -4.22 1.51 15.45
C ALA A 80 -4.79 1.65 14.04
N LEU A 81 -6.08 1.36 13.85
CA LEU A 81 -6.75 1.52 12.55
C LEU A 81 -6.84 2.99 12.13
N VAL A 82 -7.17 3.90 13.05
CA VAL A 82 -7.19 5.34 12.77
C VAL A 82 -5.79 5.86 12.44
N ALA A 83 -4.75 5.40 13.14
CA ALA A 83 -3.37 5.76 12.81
C ALA A 83 -2.97 5.26 11.42
N LEU A 84 -3.36 4.04 11.05
CA LEU A 84 -3.13 3.48 9.72
C LEU A 84 -3.93 4.20 8.64
N GLU A 85 -5.18 4.58 8.90
CA GLU A 85 -5.98 5.40 7.98
C GLU A 85 -5.32 6.76 7.74
N ALA A 86 -4.87 7.42 8.81
CA ALA A 86 -4.13 8.68 8.69
C ALA A 86 -2.81 8.50 7.92
N GLU A 87 -2.15 7.35 8.07
CA GLU A 87 -0.95 7.00 7.30
C GLU A 87 -1.29 6.78 5.81
N ALA A 88 -2.38 6.09 5.52
CA ALA A 88 -2.88 5.87 4.16
C ALA A 88 -3.19 7.19 3.44
N LEU A 89 -3.68 8.21 4.15
CA LEU A 89 -3.95 9.54 3.57
C LEU A 89 -2.68 10.29 3.12
N LYS A 90 -1.48 9.87 3.54
CA LYS A 90 -0.22 10.46 3.08
C LYS A 90 0.12 10.04 1.65
N TYR A 91 -0.42 8.92 1.19
CA TYR A 91 -0.22 8.43 -0.17
C TYR A 91 -1.08 9.27 -1.12
N ARG A 92 -0.42 10.04 -1.99
CA ARG A 92 -1.08 10.88 -3.00
C ARG A 92 -1.14 10.12 -4.32
N LYS A 93 -2.36 9.85 -4.79
CA LYS A 93 -2.61 9.17 -6.06
C LYS A 93 -2.89 10.19 -7.17
N TYR A 94 -2.22 10.05 -8.30
CA TYR A 94 -2.46 10.84 -9.51
C TYR A 94 -2.67 9.94 -10.72
N GLU A 95 -3.45 10.42 -11.67
CA GLU A 95 -3.66 9.79 -12.98
C GLU A 95 -3.25 10.79 -14.06
N PHE A 96 -2.46 10.34 -15.04
CA PHE A 96 -1.92 11.22 -16.07
C PHE A 96 -1.64 10.46 -17.37
N GLU A 97 -1.44 11.19 -18.46
CA GLU A 97 -1.06 10.64 -19.76
C GLU A 97 0.44 10.84 -20.01
N GLY A 98 1.08 9.89 -20.68
CA GLY A 98 2.48 10.00 -21.07
C GLY A 98 2.71 11.08 -22.13
N ARG A 99 3.99 11.31 -22.45
CA ARG A 99 4.40 12.23 -23.52
C ARG A 99 5.08 11.48 -24.65
N ASN A 100 5.08 12.13 -25.81
CA ASN A 100 5.97 11.74 -26.89
C ASN A 100 7.37 12.29 -26.61
N GLY A 101 8.26 11.41 -26.14
CA GLY A 101 9.59 11.76 -25.69
C GLY A 101 9.67 12.17 -24.22
N ALA A 102 10.90 12.30 -23.73
CA ALA A 102 11.19 12.68 -22.36
C ALA A 102 10.73 14.12 -22.07
N GLY A 103 10.30 14.38 -20.84
CA GLY A 103 9.88 15.70 -20.40
C GLY A 103 8.91 15.66 -19.23
N SER A 104 8.49 16.84 -18.78
CA SER A 104 7.70 16.98 -17.57
C SER A 104 6.20 16.79 -17.81
N ILE A 105 5.51 16.19 -16.86
CA ILE A 105 4.06 16.00 -16.88
C ILE A 105 3.50 16.69 -15.63
N SER A 106 2.51 17.55 -15.82
CA SER A 106 1.94 18.30 -14.70
C SER A 106 1.11 17.39 -13.80
N LEU A 107 1.51 17.31 -12.53
CA LEU A 107 0.83 16.64 -11.43
C LEU A 107 0.59 17.64 -10.28
N PRO A 108 -0.47 18.47 -10.34
CA PRO A 108 -0.70 19.50 -9.34
C PRO A 108 -0.86 18.91 -7.93
N GLY A 109 -0.04 19.37 -6.98
CA GLY A 109 -0.02 18.92 -5.59
C GLY A 109 1.16 18.00 -5.24
N THR A 110 2.02 17.63 -6.19
CA THR A 110 3.29 16.94 -5.90
C THR A 110 4.30 17.90 -5.31
N ARG A 111 5.11 17.38 -4.38
CA ARG A 111 6.15 18.17 -3.71
C ARG A 111 7.52 17.64 -4.13
N ILE A 112 8.49 18.54 -4.22
CA ILE A 112 9.90 18.15 -4.43
C ILE A 112 10.30 17.20 -3.31
N GLY A 113 10.88 16.05 -3.69
CA GLY A 113 11.26 15.00 -2.76
C GLY A 113 10.19 13.94 -2.50
N ASP A 114 9.00 14.02 -3.11
CA ASP A 114 8.03 12.92 -3.09
C ASP A 114 8.62 11.69 -3.80
N ASP A 115 8.59 10.52 -3.16
CA ASP A 115 9.05 9.28 -3.76
C ASP A 115 7.91 8.59 -4.52
N VAL A 116 8.25 8.04 -5.69
CA VAL A 116 7.36 7.21 -6.51
C VAL A 116 7.29 5.82 -5.89
N ILE A 117 6.18 5.54 -5.22
CA ILE A 117 5.95 4.25 -4.57
C ILE A 117 5.50 3.20 -5.58
N THR A 118 4.57 3.58 -6.46
CA THR A 118 4.16 2.72 -7.57
C THR A 118 3.77 3.57 -8.76
N LEU A 119 4.14 3.11 -9.95
CA LEU A 119 3.72 3.70 -11.21
C LEU A 119 3.30 2.58 -12.16
N VAL A 120 2.01 2.55 -12.48
CA VAL A 120 1.42 1.49 -13.31
C VAL A 120 0.76 2.07 -14.55
N GLY A 121 0.93 1.36 -15.67
CA GLY A 121 0.15 1.60 -16.88
C GLY A 121 -1.26 1.03 -16.74
N VAL A 122 -2.26 1.86 -17.02
CA VAL A 122 -3.69 1.49 -17.00
C VAL A 122 -4.24 1.30 -18.41
N TYR A 123 -3.81 2.15 -19.34
CA TYR A 123 -4.21 2.10 -20.74
C TYR A 123 -2.98 2.31 -21.62
N GLY A 124 -2.90 1.64 -22.78
CA GLY A 124 -1.75 1.74 -23.72
C GLY A 124 -0.44 1.08 -23.22
N ALA A 125 -0.28 0.90 -21.91
CA ALA A 125 0.77 0.15 -21.25
C ALA A 125 0.19 -0.67 -20.10
N THR A 126 0.84 -1.77 -19.73
CA THR A 126 0.39 -2.65 -18.63
C THR A 126 1.53 -2.96 -17.68
N GLY A 127 1.21 -3.01 -16.38
CA GLY A 127 2.16 -3.38 -15.33
C GLY A 127 2.99 -2.19 -14.85
N ASP A 128 4.08 -2.50 -14.15
CA ASP A 128 5.01 -1.51 -13.60
C ASP A 128 5.73 -0.75 -14.72
N GLN A 129 5.72 0.57 -14.65
CA GLN A 129 6.32 1.50 -15.61
C GLN A 129 7.27 2.49 -14.93
N SER A 130 7.63 2.24 -13.67
CA SER A 130 8.45 3.14 -12.84
C SER A 130 9.83 3.45 -13.46
N SER A 131 10.37 2.57 -14.31
CA SER A 131 11.65 2.81 -15.01
C SER A 131 11.59 3.87 -16.10
N LYS A 132 10.39 4.25 -16.56
CA LYS A 132 10.17 5.25 -17.62
C LYS A 132 9.99 6.67 -17.10
N PHE A 133 9.97 6.83 -15.77
CA PHE A 133 9.78 8.09 -15.09
C PHE A 133 10.86 8.24 -14.00
N GLU A 134 10.97 9.44 -13.42
CA GLU A 134 11.82 9.66 -12.27
C GLU A 134 11.31 8.88 -11.04
N ALA A 135 12.23 8.49 -10.15
CA ALA A 135 11.89 7.76 -8.93
C ALA A 135 11.52 8.69 -7.76
N THR A 136 11.97 9.94 -7.81
CA THR A 136 11.68 10.99 -6.82
C THR A 136 11.36 12.27 -7.57
N ILE A 137 10.29 12.96 -7.16
CA ILE A 137 9.84 14.20 -7.78
C ILE A 137 10.93 15.27 -7.65
N SER A 138 11.48 15.68 -8.79
CA SER A 138 12.54 16.69 -8.87
C SER A 138 12.01 18.12 -8.89
N GLU A 139 10.80 18.33 -9.40
CA GLU A 139 10.14 19.64 -9.51
C GLU A 139 8.74 19.60 -8.92
N ALA A 140 8.33 20.66 -8.23
CA ALA A 140 6.99 20.74 -7.65
C ALA A 140 5.92 20.74 -8.76
N ASP A 141 4.78 20.12 -8.47
CA ASP A 141 3.63 20.00 -9.36
C ASP A 141 3.91 19.27 -10.69
N GLU A 142 5.03 18.55 -10.82
CA GLU A 142 5.41 17.83 -12.04
C GLU A 142 6.02 16.45 -11.73
N ILE A 143 5.96 15.53 -12.70
CA ILE A 143 6.78 14.31 -12.75
C ILE A 143 7.54 14.25 -14.07
N GLN A 144 8.81 13.87 -14.03
CA GLN A 144 9.65 13.76 -15.23
C GLN A 144 9.53 12.38 -15.88
N GLN A 145 9.11 12.33 -17.14
CA GLN A 145 9.27 11.17 -18.00
C GLN A 145 10.72 11.11 -18.48
N THR A 146 11.42 10.02 -18.14
CA THR A 146 12.81 9.78 -18.53
C THR A 146 12.92 9.03 -19.85
N ASP A 147 11.87 8.29 -20.22
CA ASP A 147 11.80 7.54 -21.47
C ASP A 147 11.65 8.47 -22.69
N ALA A 148 12.52 8.29 -23.68
CA ALA A 148 12.51 9.06 -24.93
C ALA A 148 11.55 8.51 -25.99
N GLY A 149 10.84 7.41 -25.70
CA GLY A 149 9.84 6.83 -26.58
C GLY A 149 8.52 7.58 -26.58
N ASP A 150 7.61 7.14 -27.45
CA ASP A 150 6.26 7.68 -27.52
C ASP A 150 5.34 6.96 -26.54
N LEU A 151 4.99 7.64 -25.45
CA LEU A 151 4.05 7.17 -24.43
C LEU A 151 2.75 7.98 -24.44
N SER A 152 2.52 8.81 -25.47
CA SER A 152 1.38 9.74 -25.50
C SER A 152 0.01 9.05 -25.58
N GLU A 153 -0.06 7.82 -26.06
CA GLU A 153 -1.29 7.02 -26.07
C GLU A 153 -1.48 6.18 -24.80
N SER A 154 -0.57 6.30 -23.83
CA SER A 154 -0.60 5.54 -22.58
C SER A 154 -1.06 6.38 -21.39
N GLN A 155 -1.93 5.80 -20.58
CA GLN A 155 -2.41 6.39 -19.33
C GLN A 155 -1.76 5.66 -18.15
N TYR A 156 -1.29 6.45 -17.19
CA TYR A 156 -0.57 5.99 -16.02
C TYR A 156 -1.27 6.43 -14.74
N VAL A 157 -1.05 5.64 -13.69
CA VAL A 157 -1.41 5.96 -12.32
C VAL A 157 -0.14 5.91 -11.50
N VAL A 158 0.14 6.99 -10.77
CA VAL A 158 1.26 7.05 -9.82
C VAL A 158 0.74 7.25 -8.40
N VAL A 159 1.38 6.58 -7.46
CA VAL A 159 1.21 6.83 -6.03
C VAL A 159 2.51 7.37 -5.48
N LEU A 160 2.41 8.53 -4.84
CA LEU A 160 3.53 9.29 -4.29
C LEU A 160 3.42 9.34 -2.77
N LYS A 161 4.56 9.33 -2.08
CA LYS A 161 4.64 9.58 -0.65
C LYS A 161 5.87 10.42 -0.37
N HIS A 162 5.75 11.45 0.47
CA HIS A 162 6.93 12.18 0.89
C HIS A 162 7.68 11.38 1.97
N PRO A 163 9.01 11.22 1.89
CA PRO A 163 9.78 10.48 2.89
C PRO A 163 9.72 11.15 4.28
N ALA A 164 9.56 12.48 4.36
CA ALA A 164 9.32 13.15 5.64
C ALA A 164 7.91 12.91 6.22
N ASP A 165 6.99 12.33 5.44
CA ASP A 165 5.70 11.89 5.95
C ASP A 165 5.82 10.51 6.64
N ASP A 166 6.94 9.77 6.48
CA ASP A 166 7.22 8.61 7.34
C ASP A 166 7.45 9.11 8.77
N VAL A 167 6.49 8.84 9.66
CA VAL A 167 6.74 8.99 11.09
C VAL A 167 7.72 7.87 11.42
N SER A 168 9.00 8.22 11.53
CA SER A 168 10.03 7.30 11.98
C SER A 168 9.60 6.70 13.32
N ALA A 169 9.17 5.44 13.28
CA ALA A 169 8.97 4.59 14.45
C ALA A 169 10.27 3.86 14.77
#